data_AF-A0A377DPB2-F1
#
_entry.id   AF-A0A377DPB2-F1
#
_cell.length_a   1.000
_cell.length_b   1.000
_cell.length_c   1.000
_cell.angle_alpha   90.00
_cell.angle_beta   90.00
_cell.angle_gamma   90.00
#
_symmetry.space_group_name_H-M   'P 1'
#
loop_
_entity.id
_entity.type
_entity.pdbx_description
1 polymer ?
#
loop_
_entity_poly.entity_id
_entity_poly.type
_entity_poly.pdbx_seq_one_letter_code
_entity_poly.pdbx_strand_id
1 'polypeptide(L)'
;MPDLSAFQLEGCQVLEYARHKRKLRLGALKGNAFTLVLREVSNRDDVEQRLNDICVKGVPNYFGAQRFGIGGSNLQGAQRWAQTNTPVRDRNKRSFWLSAARSALFNQIVAERLKKADVNQVVDGDALQLAGRGSWFVATTEETGGITASR
;
A
#
# COMPACT_ATOMS: atom_id res chain seq x y z
N MET A 1 -17.90 30.61 -12.98
CA MET A 1 -17.51 29.62 -11.94
C MET A 1 -17.73 30.32 -10.61
N PRO A 2 -18.29 29.69 -9.56
CA PRO A 2 -18.41 30.38 -8.27
C PRO A 2 -17.01 30.79 -7.82
N ASP A 3 -16.87 32.02 -7.34
CA ASP A 3 -15.63 32.47 -6.74
C ASP A 3 -15.50 31.84 -5.34
N LEU A 4 -14.44 31.06 -5.14
CA LEU A 4 -14.17 30.38 -3.88
C LEU A 4 -13.15 31.13 -3.02
N SER A 5 -12.69 32.31 -3.46
CA SER A 5 -11.74 33.15 -2.71
C SER A 5 -12.21 33.53 -1.31
N ALA A 6 -13.54 33.67 -1.13
CA ALA A 6 -14.16 34.01 0.15
C ALA A 6 -14.40 32.80 1.08
N PHE A 7 -14.15 31.57 0.63
CA PHE A 7 -14.33 30.39 1.48
C PHE A 7 -13.19 30.28 2.49
N GLN A 8 -13.52 30.39 3.77
CA GLN A 8 -12.57 30.29 4.88
C GLN A 8 -13.02 29.18 5.83
N LEU A 9 -12.06 28.34 6.22
CA LEU A 9 -12.22 27.30 7.22
C LEU A 9 -10.90 27.19 7.97
N GLU A 10 -10.96 27.18 9.31
CA GLU A 10 -9.77 27.08 10.15
C GLU A 10 -8.95 25.81 9.78
N GLY A 11 -7.63 25.97 9.64
CA GLY A 11 -6.72 24.89 9.25
C GLY A 11 -6.80 24.46 7.79
N CYS A 12 -7.57 25.15 6.94
CA CYS A 12 -7.73 24.83 5.52
C CYS A 12 -7.49 26.07 4.64
N GLN A 13 -6.94 25.86 3.44
CA GLN A 13 -6.71 26.91 2.46
C GLN A 13 -7.09 26.40 1.05
N VAL A 14 -7.88 27.19 0.32
CA VAL A 14 -8.14 26.93 -1.11
C VAL A 14 -6.92 27.36 -1.91
N LEU A 15 -6.30 26.43 -2.63
CA LEU A 15 -5.11 26.71 -3.45
C LEU A 15 -5.47 26.90 -4.93
N GLU A 16 -6.37 26.08 -5.47
CA GLU A 16 -6.78 26.09 -6.87
C GLU A 16 -8.19 25.52 -7.02
N TYR A 17 -8.95 25.98 -8.02
CA TYR A 17 -10.25 25.44 -8.38
C TYR A 17 -10.49 25.52 -9.90
N ALA A 18 -11.05 24.46 -10.47
CA ALA A 18 -11.36 24.37 -11.90
C ALA A 18 -12.55 23.41 -12.15
N ARG A 19 -13.21 23.54 -13.31
CA ARG A 19 -14.25 22.58 -13.73
C ARG A 19 -13.62 21.31 -14.27
N HIS A 20 -14.22 20.16 -13.95
CA HIS A 20 -13.84 18.86 -14.48
C HIS A 20 -15.07 18.04 -14.89
N LYS A 21 -14.98 17.28 -15.98
CA LYS A 21 -16.13 16.53 -16.53
C LYS A 21 -16.52 15.31 -15.69
N ARG A 22 -15.56 14.68 -15.02
CA ARG A 22 -15.77 13.44 -14.24
C ARG A 22 -15.67 13.72 -12.75
N LYS A 23 -16.51 13.05 -11.96
CA LYS A 23 -16.42 13.06 -10.49
C LYS A 23 -15.14 12.37 -10.02
N LEU A 24 -14.41 12.97 -9.09
CA LEU A 24 -13.28 12.34 -8.41
C LEU A 24 -13.79 11.20 -7.49
N ARG A 25 -13.24 10.00 -7.66
CA ARG A 25 -13.60 8.80 -6.87
C ARG A 25 -12.47 8.44 -5.91
N LEU A 26 -12.80 7.79 -4.80
CA LEU A 26 -11.80 7.20 -3.90
C LEU A 26 -10.92 6.21 -4.68
N GLY A 27 -9.59 6.33 -4.50
CA GLY A 27 -8.61 5.50 -5.20
C GLY A 27 -8.24 5.96 -6.62
N ALA A 28 -8.75 7.09 -7.10
CA ALA A 28 -8.47 7.61 -8.45
C ALA A 28 -7.18 8.46 -8.55
N LEU A 29 -6.37 8.52 -7.49
CA LEU A 29 -5.09 9.22 -7.49
C LEU A 29 -3.99 8.36 -8.12
N LYS A 30 -3.00 8.99 -8.76
CA LYS A 30 -1.79 8.31 -9.22
C LYS A 30 -0.84 7.97 -8.05
N GLY A 31 -0.73 8.85 -7.06
CA GLY A 31 0.17 8.72 -5.93
C GLY A 31 0.20 10.00 -5.08
N ASN A 32 1.10 10.04 -4.10
CA ASN A 32 1.34 11.22 -3.25
C ASN A 32 2.83 11.53 -3.21
N ALA A 33 3.18 12.82 -3.11
CA ALA A 33 4.54 13.26 -2.80
C ALA A 33 4.66 13.49 -1.29
N PHE A 34 5.73 12.99 -0.68
CA PHE A 34 5.95 13.09 0.75
C PHE A 34 7.18 13.95 1.05
N THR A 35 7.06 14.80 2.06
CA THR A 35 8.18 15.50 2.71
C THR A 35 8.07 15.22 4.19
N LEU A 36 9.06 14.51 4.73
CA LEU A 36 9.07 14.01 6.10
C LEU A 36 10.31 14.52 6.83
N VAL A 37 10.16 14.85 8.11
CA VAL A 37 11.28 15.22 8.99
C VAL A 37 11.37 14.18 10.10
N LEU A 38 12.43 13.38 10.07
CA LEU A 38 12.78 12.48 11.17
C LEU A 38 13.51 13.30 12.24
N ARG A 39 13.01 13.28 13.48
CA ARG A 39 13.62 13.95 14.64
C ARG A 39 14.23 12.89 15.55
N GLU A 40 15.15 13.31 16.42
CA GLU A 40 15.76 12.45 17.44
C GLU A 40 16.42 11.18 16.87
N VAL A 41 17.10 11.33 15.73
CA VAL A 41 17.82 10.22 15.10
C VAL A 41 19.04 9.85 15.95
N SER A 42 19.01 8.66 16.53
CA SER A 42 20.06 8.15 17.43
C SER A 42 21.33 7.71 16.70
N ASN A 43 21.20 7.22 15.46
CA ASN A 43 22.32 6.80 14.62
C ASN A 43 22.11 7.31 13.19
N ARG A 44 22.80 8.38 12.84
CA ARG A 44 22.69 9.02 11.52
C ARG A 44 23.28 8.17 10.40
N ASP A 45 24.41 7.51 10.66
CA ASP A 45 25.13 6.75 9.64
C ASP A 45 24.35 5.50 9.22
N ASP A 46 23.67 4.82 10.15
CA ASP A 46 22.75 3.71 9.83
C ASP A 46 21.58 4.18 8.97
N VAL A 47 21.00 5.36 9.25
CA VAL A 47 19.91 5.92 8.43
C VAL A 47 20.39 6.27 7.02
N GLU A 48 21.55 6.91 6.90
CA GLU A 48 22.14 7.27 5.60
C GLU A 48 22.41 6.02 4.74
N GLN A 49 23.00 4.99 5.34
CA GLN A 49 23.24 3.72 4.65
C GLN A 49 21.93 3.07 4.18
N ARG A 50 20.89 3.06 5.03
CA ARG A 50 19.57 2.54 4.68
C ARG A 50 18.89 3.33 3.57
N LEU A 51 19.03 4.65 3.53
CA LEU A 51 18.47 5.48 2.45
C LEU A 51 19.11 5.10 1.11
N ASN A 52 20.44 4.93 1.08
CA ASN A 52 21.15 4.46 -0.11
C ASN A 52 20.69 3.06 -0.53
N ASP A 53 20.53 2.14 0.44
CA ASP A 53 20.00 0.81 0.17
C ASP A 53 18.56 0.85 -0.37
N ILE A 54 17.70 1.73 0.15
CA ILE A 54 16.32 1.91 -0.32
C ILE A 54 16.32 2.43 -1.76
N CYS A 55 17.20 3.35 -2.12
CA CYS A 55 17.34 3.83 -3.50
C CYS A 55 17.66 2.68 -4.47
N VAL A 56 18.43 1.67 -4.07
CA VAL A 56 18.87 0.55 -4.93
C VAL A 56 17.96 -0.69 -4.84
N LYS A 57 17.41 -1.01 -3.66
CA LYS A 57 16.65 -2.24 -3.39
C LYS A 57 15.16 -2.00 -3.12
N GLY A 58 14.77 -0.77 -2.81
CA GLY A 58 13.40 -0.42 -2.43
C GLY A 58 13.07 -0.85 -1.01
N VAL A 59 11.76 -0.93 -0.71
CA VAL A 59 11.23 -1.43 0.57
C VAL A 59 10.10 -2.43 0.32
N PRO A 60 9.84 -3.37 1.24
CA PRO A 60 8.64 -4.20 1.17
C PRO A 60 7.38 -3.34 1.14
N ASN A 61 6.49 -3.59 0.18
CA ASN A 61 5.26 -2.81 -0.02
C ASN A 61 4.15 -3.19 0.99
N TYR A 62 4.45 -3.17 2.28
CA TYR A 62 3.50 -3.55 3.32
C TYR A 62 2.34 -2.58 3.44
N PHE A 63 1.18 -3.12 3.82
CA PHE A 63 0.14 -2.30 4.42
C PHE A 63 0.57 -1.88 5.83
N GLY A 64 0.69 -0.57 6.06
CA GLY A 64 1.05 -0.01 7.37
C GLY A 64 -0.01 -0.25 8.45
N ALA A 65 0.38 -0.03 9.71
CA ALA A 65 -0.43 -0.30 10.90
C ALA A 65 -1.84 0.33 10.84
N GLN A 66 -1.95 1.52 10.25
CA GLN A 66 -3.21 2.24 10.08
C GLN A 66 -4.27 1.45 9.29
N ARG A 67 -3.84 0.51 8.43
CA ARG A 67 -4.76 -0.36 7.66
C ARG A 67 -5.58 -1.27 8.56
N PHE A 68 -5.05 -1.63 9.74
CA PHE A 68 -5.63 -2.61 10.65
C PHE A 68 -6.53 -1.98 11.72
N GLY A 69 -6.77 -0.66 11.65
CA GLY A 69 -7.61 0.08 12.58
C GLY A 69 -6.88 0.45 13.88
N ILE A 70 -7.47 1.36 14.66
CA ILE A 70 -6.93 1.77 15.96
C ILE A 70 -6.79 0.52 16.84
N GLY A 71 -5.59 0.30 17.37
CA GLY A 71 -5.27 -0.89 18.19
C GLY A 71 -5.43 -2.24 17.47
N GLY A 72 -5.46 -2.27 16.13
CA GLY A 72 -5.68 -3.50 15.35
C GLY A 72 -7.14 -3.98 15.31
N SER A 73 -8.09 -3.13 15.71
CA SER A 73 -9.51 -3.48 15.84
C SER A 73 -10.16 -4.02 14.56
N ASN A 74 -9.76 -3.58 13.37
CA ASN A 74 -10.32 -4.09 12.11
C ASN A 74 -9.88 -5.53 11.84
N LEU A 75 -8.61 -5.86 12.13
CA LEU A 75 -8.10 -7.21 11.94
C LEU A 75 -8.69 -8.18 12.97
N GLN A 76 -8.75 -7.77 14.24
CA GLN A 76 -9.40 -8.58 15.30
C GLN A 76 -10.88 -8.83 15.00
N GLY A 77 -11.59 -7.79 14.53
CA GLY A 77 -12.98 -7.92 14.10
C GLY A 77 -13.15 -8.90 12.94
N ALA A 78 -12.26 -8.82 11.94
CA ALA A 78 -12.26 -9.76 10.82
C ALA A 78 -12.00 -11.21 11.26
N GLN A 79 -11.06 -11.43 12.18
CA GLN A 79 -10.76 -12.77 12.73
C GLN A 79 -11.96 -13.35 13.49
N ARG A 80 -12.56 -12.59 14.41
CA ARG A 80 -13.76 -13.03 15.14
C ARG A 80 -14.90 -13.34 14.19
N TRP A 81 -15.11 -12.49 13.19
CA TRP A 81 -16.16 -12.73 12.20
C TRP A 81 -15.92 -14.01 11.41
N ALA A 82 -14.69 -14.26 10.94
CA ALA A 82 -14.33 -15.45 10.17
C ALA A 82 -14.53 -16.77 10.94
N GLN A 83 -14.53 -16.73 12.26
CA GLN A 83 -14.79 -17.89 13.14
C GLN A 83 -16.29 -18.16 13.35
N THR A 84 -17.17 -17.31 12.80
CA THR A 84 -18.62 -17.40 12.95
C THR A 84 -19.31 -17.42 11.59
N ASN A 85 -20.52 -17.96 11.53
CA ASN A 85 -21.38 -17.85 10.34
C ASN A 85 -22.32 -16.64 10.39
N THR A 86 -22.06 -15.66 11.27
CA THR A 86 -22.95 -14.51 11.46
C THR A 86 -22.67 -13.43 10.40
N PRO A 87 -23.68 -12.92 9.69
CA PRO A 87 -23.46 -11.86 8.70
C PRO A 87 -23.19 -10.49 9.35
N VAL A 88 -22.22 -9.76 8.81
CA VAL A 88 -21.97 -8.35 9.18
C VAL A 88 -22.89 -7.44 8.38
N ARG A 89 -23.91 -6.88 9.04
CA ARG A 89 -24.93 -6.01 8.42
C ARG A 89 -24.38 -4.64 8.00
N ASP A 90 -23.51 -4.06 8.82
CA ASP A 90 -22.90 -2.76 8.52
C ASP A 90 -21.90 -2.89 7.36
N ARG A 91 -22.20 -2.21 6.24
CA ARG A 91 -21.40 -2.29 5.01
C ARG A 91 -20.01 -1.70 5.16
N ASN A 92 -19.86 -0.61 5.92
CA ASN A 92 -18.56 0.05 6.12
C ASN A 92 -17.67 -0.80 7.01
N LYS A 93 -18.21 -1.29 8.13
CA LYS A 93 -17.50 -2.21 9.02
C LYS A 93 -17.07 -3.47 8.29
N ARG A 94 -17.95 -4.06 7.49
CA ARG A 94 -17.63 -5.20 6.63
C ARG A 94 -16.50 -4.88 5.66
N SER A 95 -16.54 -3.71 5.01
CA SER A 95 -15.48 -3.27 4.09
C SER A 95 -14.12 -3.12 4.80
N PHE A 96 -14.09 -2.51 5.98
CA PHE A 96 -12.87 -2.38 6.77
C PHE A 96 -12.31 -3.74 7.21
N TRP A 97 -13.14 -4.64 7.70
CA TRP A 97 -12.72 -5.97 8.14
C TRP A 97 -12.17 -6.81 6.99
N LEU A 98 -12.90 -6.86 5.86
CA LEU A 98 -12.41 -7.56 4.66
C LEU A 98 -11.11 -6.94 4.14
N SER A 99 -10.99 -5.60 4.18
CA SER A 99 -9.77 -4.93 3.77
C SER A 99 -8.60 -5.24 4.70
N ALA A 100 -8.81 -5.30 6.01
CA ALA A 100 -7.77 -5.65 6.97
C ALA A 100 -7.31 -7.10 6.80
N ALA A 101 -8.25 -8.04 6.61
CA ALA A 101 -7.95 -9.46 6.43
C ALA A 101 -7.04 -9.71 5.23
N ARG A 102 -7.42 -9.23 4.03
CA ARG A 102 -6.60 -9.42 2.81
C ARG A 102 -5.24 -8.72 2.91
N SER A 103 -5.19 -7.55 3.57
CA SER A 103 -3.93 -6.83 3.79
C SER A 103 -2.99 -7.57 4.73
N ALA A 104 -3.52 -8.22 5.78
CA ALA A 104 -2.72 -9.00 6.71
C ALA A 104 -2.13 -10.24 6.04
N LEU A 105 -2.95 -10.95 5.25
CA LEU A 105 -2.49 -12.09 4.46
C LEU A 105 -1.41 -11.68 3.44
N PHE A 106 -1.60 -10.57 2.74
CA PHE A 106 -0.58 -10.03 1.84
C PHE A 106 0.73 -9.74 2.58
N ASN A 107 0.67 -9.03 3.72
CA ASN A 107 1.87 -8.75 4.52
C ASN A 107 2.55 -10.05 4.97
N GLN A 108 1.79 -11.07 5.36
CA GLN A 108 2.34 -12.37 5.77
C GLN A 108 3.04 -13.08 4.60
N ILE A 109 2.44 -13.11 3.41
CA ILE A 109 3.05 -13.71 2.21
C ILE A 109 4.35 -13.00 1.85
N VAL A 110 4.36 -11.66 1.87
CA VAL A 110 5.57 -10.86 1.62
C VAL A 110 6.63 -11.18 2.69
N ALA A 111 6.25 -11.22 3.96
CA ALA A 111 7.18 -11.54 5.05
C ALA A 111 7.80 -12.94 4.90
N GLU A 112 7.04 -13.95 4.47
CA GLU A 112 7.59 -15.27 4.17
C GLU A 112 8.50 -15.25 2.93
N ARG A 113 8.17 -14.49 1.88
CA ARG A 113 9.02 -14.34 0.68
C ARG A 113 10.37 -13.72 1.03
N LEU A 114 10.40 -12.75 1.95
CA LEU A 114 11.63 -12.08 2.41
C LEU A 114 12.61 -13.02 3.13
N LYS A 115 12.18 -14.20 3.58
CA LYS A 115 13.05 -15.19 4.24
C LYS A 115 13.86 -16.04 3.25
N LYS A 116 13.58 -15.94 1.94
CA LYS A 116 14.34 -16.64 0.90
C LYS A 116 15.75 -16.05 0.75
N ALA A 117 16.69 -16.85 0.27
CA ALA A 117 18.07 -16.40 0.02
C ALA A 117 18.14 -15.25 -0.99
N ASP A 118 17.35 -15.33 -2.06
CA ASP A 118 17.10 -14.23 -2.99
C ASP A 118 15.61 -13.89 -2.99
N VAL A 119 15.28 -12.68 -2.53
CA VAL A 119 13.92 -12.17 -2.41
C VAL A 119 13.28 -11.93 -3.78
N ASN A 120 14.07 -11.48 -4.76
CA ASN A 120 13.60 -11.07 -6.09
C ASN A 120 13.77 -12.16 -7.14
N GLN A 121 14.21 -13.36 -6.74
CA GLN A 121 14.24 -14.51 -7.63
C GLN A 121 12.82 -14.85 -8.10
N VAL A 122 12.61 -14.79 -9.42
CA VAL A 122 11.38 -15.23 -10.07
C VAL A 122 11.37 -16.75 -10.12
N VAL A 123 10.23 -17.34 -9.80
CA VAL A 123 9.99 -18.79 -9.92
C VAL A 123 8.83 -19.08 -10.86
N ASP A 124 8.78 -20.30 -11.40
CA ASP A 124 7.68 -20.78 -12.21
C ASP A 124 6.33 -20.58 -11.47
N GLY A 125 5.36 -19.99 -12.16
CA GLY A 125 4.05 -19.66 -11.60
C GLY A 125 3.96 -18.30 -10.89
N ASP A 126 5.04 -17.53 -10.76
CA ASP A 126 4.95 -16.17 -10.20
C ASP A 126 4.09 -15.25 -11.08
N ALA A 127 3.29 -14.40 -10.42
CA ALA A 127 2.53 -13.35 -11.09
C ALA A 127 3.35 -12.05 -11.16
N LEU A 128 3.87 -11.71 -12.35
CA LEU A 128 4.70 -10.54 -12.58
C LEU A 128 3.85 -9.37 -13.09
N GLN A 129 3.85 -8.26 -12.34
CA GLN A 129 3.13 -7.05 -12.71
C GLN A 129 4.03 -6.05 -13.44
N LEU A 130 3.50 -5.43 -14.49
CA LEU A 130 4.20 -4.40 -15.26
C LEU A 130 4.28 -3.09 -14.48
N ALA A 131 5.48 -2.52 -14.36
CA ALA A 131 5.73 -1.30 -13.60
C ALA A 131 4.77 -0.16 -13.98
N GLY A 132 4.17 0.47 -12.96
CA GLY A 132 3.29 1.62 -13.12
C GLY A 132 1.87 1.34 -13.63
N ARG A 133 1.49 0.08 -13.86
CA ARG A 133 0.13 -0.30 -14.31
C ARG A 133 -0.35 -1.63 -13.70
N GLY A 134 -1.65 -1.90 -13.83
CA GLY A 134 -2.29 -3.06 -13.19
C GLY A 134 -2.09 -4.40 -13.90
N SER A 135 -1.63 -4.41 -15.16
CA SER A 135 -1.48 -5.62 -15.97
C SER A 135 -0.37 -6.54 -15.44
N TRP A 136 -0.62 -7.85 -15.42
CA TRP A 136 0.32 -8.87 -14.97
C TRP A 136 0.20 -10.13 -15.82
N PHE A 137 1.24 -10.98 -15.80
CA PHE A 137 1.28 -12.29 -16.46
C PHE A 137 1.95 -13.32 -15.55
N VAL A 138 1.82 -14.61 -15.89
CA VAL A 138 2.40 -15.72 -15.13
C VAL A 138 3.74 -16.09 -15.75
N ALA A 139 4.80 -16.14 -14.94
CA ALA A 139 6.12 -16.56 -15.37
C ALA A 139 6.16 -18.07 -15.62
N THR A 140 6.76 -18.48 -16.73
CA THR A 140 6.98 -19.90 -17.06
C THR A 140 8.46 -20.25 -17.03
N THR A 141 8.78 -21.52 -16.83
CA THR A 141 10.16 -22.04 -16.76
C THR A 141 11.02 -21.69 -17.98
N GLU A 142 10.44 -21.52 -19.16
CA GLU A 142 11.15 -21.11 -20.38
C GLU A 142 11.62 -19.64 -20.33
N GLU A 143 10.99 -18.82 -19.50
CA GLU A 143 11.22 -17.37 -19.39
C GLU A 143 12.04 -16.99 -18.15
N THR A 144 12.12 -17.87 -17.13
CA THR A 144 12.80 -17.58 -15.84
C THR A 144 14.31 -17.41 -15.95
N GLY A 145 14.95 -17.96 -17.00
CA GLY A 145 16.39 -17.80 -17.24
C GLY A 145 16.82 -16.38 -17.66
N GLY A 146 15.88 -15.54 -18.11
CA GLY A 146 16.15 -14.18 -18.60
C GLY A 146 15.38 -13.07 -17.89
N ILE A 147 14.38 -13.39 -17.07
CA ILE A 147 13.56 -12.41 -16.35
C ILE A 147 14.11 -12.23 -14.94
N THR A 148 14.84 -11.14 -14.73
CA THR A 148 14.98 -10.57 -13.40
C THR A 148 13.73 -9.76 -13.11
N ALA A 149 13.11 -9.91 -11.94
CA ALA A 149 12.05 -9.00 -11.49
C ALA A 149 12.68 -7.61 -11.28
N SER A 150 12.80 -6.84 -12.35
CA SER A 150 13.17 -5.43 -12.31
C SER A 150 11.95 -4.59 -11.95
N ARG A 151 12.18 -3.59 -11.11
CA ARG A 151 11.21 -2.68 -10.47
C ARG A 151 10.09 -2.18 -11.36
#